data_AF-I4H7I8-F1
#
_entry.id   AF-I4H7I8-F1
#
_cell.length_a   1.000
_cell.length_b   1.000
_cell.length_c   1.000
_cell.angle_alpha   90.00
_cell.angle_beta   90.00
_cell.angle_gamma   90.00
#
_symmetry.space_group_name_H-M   'P 1'
#
loop_
_entity.id
_entity.type
_entity.pdbx_description
1 polymer ?
#
loop_
_entity_poly.entity_id
_entity_poly.type
_entity_poly.pdbx_seq_one_letter_code
_entity_poly.pdbx_strand_id
1 'polypeptide(L)'
;MICNRLNQRDVFIKFVDDVLIDAGVVLVGVPANQMKRVVEIMDLFRLDFDDAYQYVAAELEKATIVSFDQDFDKTEQRRLTPMQVLKIRN
;
A
#
# COMPACT_ATOMS: atom_id res chain seq x y z
N MET A 1 -14.19 -5.32 -6.21
CA MET A 1 -14.07 -5.24 -4.74
C MET A 1 -14.75 -6.46 -4.10
N ILE A 2 -14.05 -7.17 -3.18
CA ILE A 2 -14.46 -8.49 -2.66
C ILE A 2 -15.80 -8.46 -1.93
N CYS A 3 -16.09 -7.41 -1.16
CA CYS A 3 -17.35 -7.31 -0.41
C CYS A 3 -18.57 -7.25 -1.35
N ASN A 4 -18.45 -6.67 -2.55
CA ASN A 4 -19.53 -6.71 -3.53
C ASN A 4 -19.76 -8.15 -4.08
N ARG A 5 -18.68 -8.90 -4.35
CA ARG A 5 -18.78 -10.29 -4.83
C ARG A 5 -19.40 -11.22 -3.77
N LEU A 6 -19.16 -10.91 -2.49
CA LEU A 6 -19.71 -11.65 -1.34
C LEU A 6 -21.07 -11.09 -0.85
N ASN A 7 -21.66 -10.12 -1.54
CA ASN A 7 -22.90 -9.43 -1.15
C ASN A 7 -22.85 -8.77 0.25
N GLN A 8 -21.67 -8.32 0.67
CA GLN A 8 -21.39 -7.66 1.95
C GLN A 8 -21.14 -6.15 1.78
N ARG A 9 -22.01 -5.44 1.04
CA ARG A 9 -21.80 -4.00 0.76
C ARG A 9 -21.80 -3.15 2.04
N ASP A 10 -22.59 -3.51 3.03
CA ASP A 10 -22.63 -2.81 4.31
C ASP A 10 -21.30 -2.90 5.08
N VAL A 11 -20.57 -4.01 4.92
CA VAL A 11 -19.23 -4.17 5.50
C VAL A 11 -18.23 -3.22 4.85
N PHE A 12 -18.37 -2.98 3.54
CA PHE A 12 -17.53 -2.01 2.86
C PHE A 12 -17.79 -0.58 3.33
N ILE A 13 -19.06 -0.20 3.54
CA ILE A 13 -19.40 1.12 4.09
C ILE A 13 -18.76 1.29 5.47
N LYS A 14 -18.92 0.30 6.36
CA LYS A 14 -18.28 0.33 7.68
C LYS A 14 -16.76 0.45 7.60
N PHE A 15 -16.12 -0.27 6.67
CA PHE A 15 -14.68 -0.14 6.45
C PHE A 15 -14.27 1.28 6.01
N VAL A 16 -15.05 1.92 5.15
CA VAL A 16 -14.79 3.31 4.74
C VAL A 16 -14.84 4.25 5.95
N ASP A 17 -15.91 4.17 6.74
CA ASP A 17 -16.08 5.01 7.92
C ASP A 17 -14.97 4.73 8.95
N ASP A 18 -14.84 3.47 9.39
CA ASP A 18 -13.95 3.08 10.49
C ASP A 18 -12.46 3.28 10.14
N VAL A 19 -12.04 2.94 8.91
CA VAL A 19 -10.62 2.87 8.55
C VAL A 19 -10.17 4.09 7.75
N LEU A 20 -10.95 4.55 6.78
CA LEU A 20 -10.51 5.62 5.88
C LEU A 20 -10.85 7.01 6.41
N ILE A 21 -11.95 7.15 7.16
CA ILE A 21 -12.42 8.45 7.68
C ILE A 21 -11.98 8.63 9.14
N ASP A 22 -12.30 7.68 10.01
CA ASP A 22 -12.19 7.87 11.47
C ASP A 22 -10.84 7.44 12.07
N ALA A 23 -10.10 6.51 11.43
CA ALA A 23 -8.84 5.99 11.98
C ALA A 23 -7.60 6.87 11.71
N GLY A 24 -7.77 8.07 11.16
CA GLY A 24 -6.65 8.99 10.87
C GLY A 24 -5.72 8.52 9.75
N VAL A 25 -6.23 7.68 8.83
CA VAL A 25 -5.52 7.30 7.61
C VAL A 25 -5.48 8.48 6.65
N VAL A 26 -4.30 8.77 6.10
CA VAL A 26 -4.11 9.87 5.14
C VAL A 26 -4.04 9.32 3.73
N LEU A 27 -4.69 10.00 2.79
CA LEU A 27 -4.57 9.70 1.37
C LEU A 27 -3.24 10.24 0.83
N VAL A 28 -2.41 9.35 0.30
CA VAL A 28 -1.17 9.68 -0.40
C VAL A 28 -1.31 9.34 -1.88
N GLY A 29 -0.64 10.12 -2.74
CA GLY A 29 -0.71 9.92 -4.19
C GLY A 29 0.61 10.26 -4.86
N VAL A 30 0.92 9.52 -5.91
CA VAL A 30 2.09 9.78 -6.76
C VAL A 30 1.71 10.86 -7.78
N PRO A 31 2.41 12.01 -7.81
CA PRO A 31 2.12 13.08 -8.76
C PRO A 31 2.45 12.65 -10.19
N ALA A 32 1.76 13.21 -11.19
CA ALA A 32 1.88 12.78 -12.59
C ALA A 32 3.32 12.88 -13.15
N ASN A 33 4.13 13.82 -12.66
CA ASN A 33 5.53 13.96 -13.05
C ASN A 33 6.44 12.82 -12.54
N GLN A 34 5.96 11.99 -11.61
CA GLN A 34 6.66 10.82 -11.09
C GLN A 34 6.21 9.50 -11.75
N MET A 35 5.32 9.53 -12.75
CA MET A 35 4.86 8.29 -13.40
C MET A 35 5.98 7.53 -14.11
N LYS A 36 7.02 8.22 -14.59
CA LYS A 36 8.20 7.55 -15.15
C LYS A 36 8.94 6.73 -14.10
N ARG A 37 9.04 7.24 -12.87
CA ARG A 37 9.63 6.53 -11.73
C ARG A 37 8.84 5.26 -11.40
N VAL A 38 7.51 5.29 -11.52
CA VAL A 38 6.68 4.08 -11.35
C VAL A 38 7.07 3.01 -12.37
N VAL A 39 7.19 3.36 -13.65
CA VAL A 39 7.62 2.41 -14.70
C VAL A 39 9.03 1.88 -14.44
N GLU A 40 9.96 2.73 -14.04
CA GLU A 40 11.33 2.31 -13.66
C GLU A 40 11.32 1.27 -12.52
N ILE A 41 10.47 1.47 -11.51
CA ILE A 41 10.33 0.55 -10.38
C ILE A 41 9.69 -0.77 -10.81
N MET A 42 8.70 -0.73 -11.70
CA MET A 42 8.13 -1.94 -12.31
C MET A 42 9.22 -2.76 -12.99
N ASP A 43 10.06 -2.13 -13.81
CA ASP A 43 11.12 -2.83 -14.54
C ASP A 43 12.22 -3.35 -13.60
N LEU A 44 12.65 -2.52 -12.63
CA LEU A 44 13.73 -2.84 -11.72
C LEU A 44 13.40 -4.02 -10.81
N PHE A 45 12.19 -4.04 -10.24
CA PHE A 45 11.78 -5.05 -9.26
C PHE A 45 10.78 -6.06 -9.82
N ARG A 46 10.35 -5.94 -11.07
CA ARG A 46 9.29 -6.78 -11.67
C ARG A 46 8.02 -6.74 -10.84
N LEU A 47 7.59 -5.53 -10.46
CA LEU A 47 6.32 -5.28 -9.79
C LEU A 47 5.23 -5.01 -10.83
N ASP A 48 3.98 -5.28 -10.48
CA ASP A 48 2.86 -4.75 -11.25
C ASP A 48 2.71 -3.24 -11.02
N PHE A 49 1.77 -2.63 -11.74
CA PHE A 49 1.58 -1.19 -11.66
C PHE A 49 1.16 -0.73 -10.25
N ASP A 50 0.25 -1.46 -9.60
CA ASP A 50 -0.30 -1.05 -8.30
C ASP A 50 0.78 -1.15 -7.21
N ASP A 51 1.59 -2.22 -7.23
CA ASP A 51 2.71 -2.39 -6.30
C ASP A 51 3.82 -1.37 -6.53
N ALA A 52 4.17 -1.10 -7.78
CA ALA A 52 5.16 -0.08 -8.11
C ALA A 52 4.68 1.33 -7.73
N TYR A 53 3.39 1.62 -7.94
CA TYR A 53 2.79 2.89 -7.51
C TYR A 53 2.87 3.05 -6.00
N GLN A 54 2.52 2.01 -5.23
CA GLN A 54 2.61 2.01 -3.77
C GLN A 54 4.06 2.15 -3.29
N TYR A 55 5.01 1.50 -3.96
CA TYR A 55 6.43 1.65 -3.67
C TYR A 55 6.91 3.09 -3.85
N VAL A 56 6.57 3.73 -4.98
CA VAL A 56 6.95 5.12 -5.25
C VAL A 56 6.24 6.09 -4.28
N ALA A 57 4.98 5.83 -3.92
CA ALA A 57 4.30 6.62 -2.89
C ALA A 57 5.04 6.52 -1.54
N ALA A 58 5.49 5.32 -1.16
CA ALA A 58 6.28 5.12 0.05
C ALA A 58 7.66 5.82 -0.01
N GLU A 59 8.34 5.80 -1.17
CA GLU A 59 9.58 6.56 -1.39
C GLU A 59 9.37 8.07 -1.17
N LEU A 60 8.32 8.65 -1.76
CA LEU A 60 8.03 10.08 -1.67
C LEU A 60 7.70 10.53 -0.24
N GLU A 61 6.92 9.73 0.48
CA GLU A 61 6.50 10.02 1.85
C GLU A 61 7.52 9.55 2.91
N LYS A 62 8.63 8.92 2.48
CA LYS A 62 9.62 8.28 3.36
C LYS A 62 8.97 7.32 4.36
N ALA A 63 7.96 6.60 3.89
CA ALA A 63 7.16 5.68 4.68
C ALA A 63 7.71 4.24 4.58
N THR A 64 7.49 3.45 5.63
CA THR A 64 7.76 2.00 5.59
C THR A 64 6.57 1.28 4.97
N ILE A 65 6.83 0.41 3.99
CA ILE A 65 5.80 -0.45 3.41
C ILE A 65 5.41 -1.52 4.43
N VAL A 66 4.14 -1.57 4.79
CA VAL A 66 3.57 -2.64 5.62
C VAL A 66 2.62 -3.44 4.75
N SER A 67 2.99 -4.68 4.40
CA SER A 67 2.23 -5.48 3.45
C SER A 67 2.32 -6.98 3.77
N PHE A 68 1.30 -7.73 3.37
CA PHE A 68 1.36 -9.19 3.32
C PHE A 68 2.02 -9.71 2.05
N ASP A 69 2.09 -8.89 1.01
CA ASP A 69 2.61 -9.27 -0.30
C ASP A 69 4.13 -9.44 -0.27
N GLN A 70 4.60 -10.63 -0.65
CA GLN A 70 6.03 -10.97 -0.66
C GLN A 70 6.77 -10.31 -1.83
N ASP A 71 6.09 -9.78 -2.84
CA ASP A 71 6.75 -9.13 -3.96
C ASP A 71 7.53 -7.88 -3.53
N PHE A 72 7.22 -7.27 -2.38
CA PHE A 72 8.06 -6.21 -1.85
C PHE A 72 9.39 -6.71 -1.25
N ASP A 73 9.55 -8.00 -0.92
CA ASP A 73 10.76 -8.55 -0.27
C ASP A 73 12.01 -8.45 -1.17
N LYS A 74 11.82 -8.39 -2.49
CA LYS A 74 12.88 -8.20 -3.52
C LYS A 74 13.26 -6.73 -3.74
N THR A 75 12.53 -5.78 -3.14
CA THR A 75 12.81 -4.34 -3.28
C THR A 75 13.88 -3.86 -2.31
N GLU A 76 14.44 -2.67 -2.55
CA GLU A 76 15.42 -2.07 -1.65
C GLU A 76 14.83 -1.73 -0.28
N GLN A 77 13.63 -1.11 -0.23
CA GLN A 77 12.97 -0.79 1.04
C GLN A 77 12.47 -2.03 1.79
N ARG A 78 12.14 -3.10 1.06
CA ARG A 78 11.42 -4.27 1.58
C ARG A 78 10.10 -3.89 2.25
N ARG A 79 9.38 -4.88 2.77
CA ARG A 79 8.20 -4.65 3.62
C ARG A 79 8.47 -5.06 5.06
N LEU A 80 7.63 -4.54 5.95
CA LEU A 80 7.27 -5.21 7.19
C LEU A 80 5.93 -5.93 7.03
N THR A 81 5.79 -7.08 7.67
CA THR A 81 4.48 -7.67 7.90
C THR A 81 3.75 -6.91 9.02
N PRO A 82 2.41 -6.87 9.01
CA PRO A 82 1.65 -6.27 10.13
C PRO A 82 2.05 -6.85 11.50
N MET A 83 2.34 -8.14 11.57
CA MET A 83 2.81 -8.79 12.81
C MET A 83 4.16 -8.26 13.30
N GLN A 84 5.09 -7.93 12.39
CA GLN A 84 6.37 -7.32 12.77
C GLN A 84 6.16 -5.90 13.33
N VAL A 85 5.26 -5.12 12.74
CA VAL A 85 4.95 -3.75 13.22
C VAL A 85 4.38 -3.79 14.64
N LEU A 86 3.48 -4.73 14.94
CA LEU A 86 2.92 -4.88 16.29
C LEU A 86 3.98 -5.24 17.34
N LYS A 87 5.04 -5.96 16.96
CA LYS A 87 6.15 -6.30 17.87
C LYS A 87 7.10 -5.12 18.15
N ILE A 88 7.16 -4.13 17.26
CA ILE A 88 8.01 -2.93 17.42
C ILE A 88 7.35 -1.91 18.36
N ARG A 89 6.03 -1.95 18.50
CA ARG A 89 5.24 -1.00 19.30
C ARG A 89 5.06 -1.38 20.78
N ASN A 90 5.72 -2.45 21.23
CA ASN A 90 5.81 -2.87 22.63
C ASN A 90 7.19 -2.54 23.20
#